data_AF-A0AAD6Z9D2-F1
#
_entry.id   AF-A0AAD6Z9D2-F1
#
_cell.length_a   1.000
_cell.length_b   1.000
_cell.length_c   1.000
_cell.angle_alpha   90.00
_cell.angle_beta   90.00
_cell.angle_gamma   90.00
#
_symmetry.space_group_name_H-M   'P 1'
#
loop_
_entity.id
_entity.type
_entity.pdbx_description
1 polymer ?
#
loop_
_entity_poly.entity_id
_entity_poly.type
_entity_poly.pdbx_seq_one_letter_code
_entity_poly.pdbx_strand_id
1 'polypeptide(L)'
;MSIPPENGLNVPLAADRSSVTDASRTGNCGAVDSQEENNSSCKYSNNHHPGSSSETPTVLLQNDAQRNRDSKFEFLDSTEDVLYFRYGFKPVGPAAPSSVTLSPAAVGELLGDPRWETRFRLGSGTVRDIRHETSIFLSHFSKARKLEDIPAELCELRQQGSAVLRPSPIQLDWEIVDTTTYYFLSPKTRVQGGMTGPVVLHGAATAVEVLRRDWSTMEQVALGLTARGIPFDTFSRSPPPHSPPAVEETLSSYRGLGMRPKGFQGTPSEYALYESIRNRIFRSRRGRRALMFGGVLARLARGIVDPQTVCAGPTKNVYVGGRCIWDGLSNSSAYWDDPFTQEEVETICGFYEVDTGLPNKLRHDGRQKKFLSWWPTPAAWKSCRLEVGYWTPACEEWFQSRLTEIYTGNAQLHTQVEWRQILGPHRRHTIDQLAAEFLAENGTRIATDSQQFPKAIRSEESLQGSSDRFYFTLRTQQPDSPTSQTADEVPKPLRSKLSPDTKQTLKQPETQRATRQYWDMRRNNTALALRGEAIERRLRNLHINDPNIYLTSSELSRRLTRAETELAEERTRSRQVENILEDIRRESKTPTVIPLLLSALMED
;
A
#
# COMPACT_ATOMS: atom_id res chain seq x y z
N MET A 1 -47.55 35.04 43.10
CA MET A 1 -46.16 35.07 43.61
C MET A 1 -45.23 34.64 42.49
N SER A 2 -44.10 35.27 42.20
CA SER A 2 -43.68 36.66 42.40
C SER A 2 -42.58 36.97 41.38
N ILE A 3 -42.67 38.09 40.66
CA ILE A 3 -41.63 38.62 39.75
C ILE A 3 -40.94 39.78 40.49
N PRO A 4 -39.59 39.83 40.57
CA PRO A 4 -38.84 40.96 39.99
C PRO A 4 -37.38 40.59 39.58
N PRO A 5 -36.53 41.52 39.10
CA PRO A 5 -36.72 42.31 37.88
C PRO A 5 -35.43 42.41 37.01
N GLU A 6 -35.50 43.15 35.91
CA GLU A 6 -34.31 43.61 35.16
C GLU A 6 -33.62 44.82 35.82
N ASN A 7 -32.31 44.97 35.58
CA ASN A 7 -31.50 46.20 35.55
C ASN A 7 -30.08 45.80 35.09
N GLY A 8 -29.24 46.63 34.47
CA GLY A 8 -29.41 48.02 34.03
C GLY A 8 -28.04 48.67 33.82
N LEU A 9 -27.72 49.02 32.56
CA LEU A 9 -26.61 49.83 32.04
C LEU A 9 -25.49 50.33 32.99
N ASN A 10 -24.22 50.16 32.59
CA ASN A 10 -23.31 51.32 32.50
C ASN A 10 -22.07 51.09 31.61
N VAL A 11 -21.61 52.18 30.98
CA VAL A 11 -20.38 52.29 30.17
C VAL A 11 -19.66 53.58 30.58
N PRO A 12 -18.33 53.58 30.75
CA PRO A 12 -17.54 54.81 30.76
C PRO A 12 -16.75 54.99 29.46
N LEU A 13 -16.77 56.20 28.89
CA LEU A 13 -16.06 56.56 27.65
C LEU A 13 -15.60 58.03 27.70
N ALA A 14 -14.31 58.25 27.98
CA ALA A 14 -13.52 59.49 27.85
C ALA A 14 -12.03 59.08 28.09
N ALA A 15 -11.00 59.52 27.35
CA ALA A 15 -10.57 60.88 27.00
C ALA A 15 -10.00 61.65 28.22
N ASP A 16 -8.92 62.45 28.14
CA ASP A 16 -8.25 63.05 26.96
C ASP A 16 -6.77 63.43 27.29
N ARG A 17 -5.95 63.77 26.26
CA ARG A 17 -4.65 64.50 26.33
C ARG A 17 -3.46 63.80 27.07
N SER A 18 -2.17 64.10 26.84
CA SER A 18 -1.41 64.95 25.88
C SER A 18 0.12 64.73 26.10
N SER A 19 1.10 65.07 25.24
CA SER A 19 1.24 65.29 23.77
C SER A 19 2.68 65.79 23.47
N VAL A 20 3.16 65.75 22.20
CA VAL A 20 4.35 66.50 21.68
C VAL A 20 5.74 65.99 22.17
N THR A 21 6.87 66.02 21.44
CA THR A 21 7.25 66.41 20.04
C THR A 21 7.42 65.17 19.13
N ASP A 22 7.48 65.17 17.79
CA ASP A 22 8.08 66.08 16.76
C ASP A 22 9.64 66.03 16.70
N ALA A 23 10.35 66.09 15.57
CA ALA A 23 9.93 66.40 14.18
C ALA A 23 10.89 65.89 13.07
N SER A 24 10.37 65.75 11.83
CA SER A 24 11.06 65.96 10.53
C SER A 24 12.17 64.96 10.09
N ARG A 25 12.50 64.74 8.79
CA ARG A 25 12.14 65.32 7.45
C ARG A 25 12.54 64.28 6.35
N THR A 26 12.20 64.33 5.05
CA THR A 26 11.45 65.28 4.18
C THR A 26 10.35 64.50 3.41
N GLY A 27 10.00 64.51 2.10
CA GLY A 27 10.43 65.20 0.85
C GLY A 27 11.17 64.29 -0.16
N ASN A 28 10.94 64.36 -1.49
CA ASN A 28 9.91 65.12 -2.23
C ASN A 28 9.49 64.45 -3.57
N CYS A 29 8.43 64.97 -4.21
CA CYS A 29 7.75 64.43 -5.40
C CYS A 29 8.46 64.67 -6.74
N GLY A 30 8.00 63.97 -7.78
CA GLY A 30 8.23 64.30 -9.20
C GLY A 30 7.34 63.46 -10.12
N ALA A 31 6.46 64.09 -10.90
CA ALA A 31 5.59 63.44 -11.89
C ALA A 31 5.26 64.41 -13.03
N VAL A 32 5.42 63.99 -14.29
CA VAL A 32 4.97 64.70 -15.51
C VAL A 32 4.63 63.67 -16.61
N ASP A 33 3.49 63.90 -17.25
CA ASP A 33 3.01 63.61 -18.62
C ASP A 33 4.05 63.43 -19.77
N SER A 34 3.73 62.86 -20.96
CA SER A 34 2.54 62.14 -21.49
C SER A 34 2.83 61.47 -22.87
N GLN A 35 1.79 60.90 -23.51
CA GLN A 35 1.67 60.46 -24.94
C GLN A 35 2.44 59.17 -25.36
N GLU A 36 1.74 58.08 -25.75
CA GLU A 36 1.35 57.65 -27.13
C GLU A 36 2.30 56.53 -27.68
N GLU A 37 1.92 55.58 -28.54
CA GLU A 37 0.67 55.30 -29.27
C GLU A 37 0.54 53.78 -29.59
N ASN A 38 -0.69 53.27 -29.84
CA ASN A 38 -1.02 51.98 -30.50
C ASN A 38 -0.62 50.64 -29.80
N ASN A 39 -1.24 49.47 -30.04
CA ASN A 39 -2.26 49.09 -31.03
C ASN A 39 -3.18 47.91 -30.56
N SER A 40 -4.23 47.63 -31.34
CA SER A 40 -4.88 46.30 -31.52
C SER A 40 -5.83 45.74 -30.44
N SER A 41 -7.02 46.35 -30.36
CA SER A 41 -8.36 45.72 -30.41
C SER A 41 -8.57 44.30 -29.84
N CYS A 42 -9.50 44.19 -28.89
CA CYS A 42 -10.22 42.93 -28.62
C CYS A 42 -11.01 42.45 -29.85
N LYS A 43 -11.19 41.12 -29.98
CA LYS A 43 -12.39 40.51 -30.58
C LYS A 43 -12.78 39.24 -29.83
N TYR A 44 -14.07 39.09 -29.54
CA TYR A 44 -14.65 37.84 -29.07
C TYR A 44 -14.52 36.76 -30.16
N SER A 45 -14.28 35.51 -29.75
CA SER A 45 -14.74 34.35 -30.52
C SER A 45 -15.07 33.20 -29.57
N ASN A 46 -16.28 32.66 -29.68
CA ASN A 46 -16.66 31.44 -28.97
C ASN A 46 -15.84 30.25 -29.50
N ASN A 47 -15.38 29.40 -28.60
CA ASN A 47 -15.27 27.96 -28.84
C ASN A 47 -15.10 27.21 -27.51
N HIS A 48 -16.09 26.39 -27.17
CA HIS A 48 -15.96 25.32 -26.19
C HIS A 48 -16.33 24.01 -26.90
N HIS A 49 -15.33 23.14 -27.09
CA HIS A 49 -15.52 21.77 -27.53
C HIS A 49 -15.17 20.84 -26.38
N PRO A 50 -16.10 19.96 -25.93
CA PRO A 50 -15.79 18.95 -24.92
C PRO A 50 -14.97 17.83 -25.56
N GLY A 51 -13.65 18.00 -25.59
CA GLY A 51 -12.69 17.04 -26.14
C GLY A 51 -12.62 15.74 -25.33
N SER A 52 -13.55 14.82 -25.57
CA SER A 52 -13.55 13.47 -24.96
C SER A 52 -12.47 12.59 -25.62
N SER A 53 -11.23 12.73 -25.16
CA SER A 53 -10.11 11.89 -25.59
C SER A 53 -10.18 10.51 -24.91
N SER A 54 -10.85 9.56 -25.56
CA SER A 54 -10.83 8.15 -25.15
C SER A 54 -9.48 7.50 -25.48
N GLU A 55 -8.49 7.66 -24.58
CA GLU A 55 -7.22 6.92 -24.68
C GLU A 55 -7.49 5.41 -24.81
N THR A 56 -6.80 4.75 -25.74
CA THR A 56 -6.96 3.31 -25.93
C THR A 56 -6.29 2.53 -24.79
N PRO A 57 -6.77 1.32 -24.44
CA PRO A 57 -6.25 0.56 -23.29
C PRO A 57 -4.72 0.33 -23.35
N THR A 58 -4.15 0.19 -24.54
CA THR A 58 -2.70 0.02 -24.75
C THR A 58 -1.91 1.27 -24.36
N VAL A 59 -2.42 2.47 -24.69
CA VAL A 59 -1.78 3.75 -24.37
C VAL A 59 -1.80 3.98 -22.86
N LEU A 60 -2.95 3.74 -22.21
CA LEU A 60 -3.08 3.84 -20.74
C LEU A 60 -2.10 2.92 -19.99
N LEU A 61 -1.89 1.69 -20.47
CA LEU A 61 -0.94 0.75 -19.85
C LEU A 61 0.53 1.15 -20.04
N GLN A 62 0.88 1.73 -21.19
CA GLN A 62 2.23 2.28 -21.41
C GLN A 62 2.48 3.52 -20.56
N ASN A 63 1.47 4.41 -20.46
CA ASN A 63 1.49 5.59 -19.60
C ASN A 63 1.64 5.21 -18.12
N ASP A 64 0.95 4.17 -17.63
CA ASP A 64 1.11 3.66 -16.26
C ASP A 64 2.54 3.19 -15.95
N ALA A 65 3.09 2.32 -16.82
CA ALA A 65 4.40 1.70 -16.59
C ALA A 65 5.51 2.76 -16.57
N GLN A 66 5.40 3.76 -17.45
CA GLN A 66 6.32 4.90 -17.46
C GLN A 66 6.12 5.78 -16.23
N ARG A 67 4.88 6.13 -15.85
CA ARG A 67 4.59 6.90 -14.63
C ARG A 67 5.13 6.23 -13.36
N ASN A 68 5.08 4.90 -13.22
CA ASN A 68 5.57 4.21 -12.02
C ASN A 68 7.11 4.18 -11.92
N ARG A 69 7.81 4.07 -13.06
CA ARG A 69 9.27 4.24 -13.14
C ARG A 69 9.68 5.66 -12.71
N ASP A 70 8.99 6.65 -13.25
CA ASP A 70 9.29 8.08 -13.06
C ASP A 70 8.86 8.59 -11.68
N SER A 71 7.77 8.06 -11.11
CA SER A 71 7.26 8.41 -9.77
C SER A 71 8.09 7.76 -8.66
N LYS A 72 9.34 8.17 -8.55
CA LYS A 72 10.23 7.83 -7.42
C LYS A 72 9.65 8.36 -6.12
N PHE A 73 10.04 7.77 -4.99
CA PHE A 73 9.98 8.51 -3.73
C PHE A 73 11.10 9.56 -3.73
N GLU A 74 10.72 10.81 -4.00
CA GLU A 74 11.56 11.96 -3.69
C GLU A 74 11.64 12.10 -2.17
N PHE A 75 12.76 11.67 -1.59
CA PHE A 75 13.00 11.78 -0.17
C PHE A 75 13.44 13.23 0.15
N LEU A 76 12.46 14.06 0.49
CA LEU A 76 12.64 15.51 0.68
C LEU A 76 13.27 15.87 2.04
N ASP A 77 13.10 15.03 3.06
CA ASP A 77 13.76 15.19 4.35
C ASP A 77 15.26 14.91 4.23
N SER A 78 16.10 15.67 4.94
CA SER A 78 17.51 15.32 5.10
C SER A 78 17.70 14.15 6.07
N THR A 79 18.92 13.60 6.14
CA THR A 79 19.25 12.58 7.16
C THR A 79 19.07 13.15 8.58
N GLU A 80 19.47 14.39 8.77
CA GLU A 80 19.33 15.17 10.00
C GLU A 80 17.85 15.41 10.35
N ASP A 81 16.98 15.71 9.38
CA ASP A 81 15.53 15.83 9.60
C ASP A 81 14.92 14.50 10.10
N VAL A 82 15.28 13.36 9.49
CA VAL A 82 14.80 12.04 9.95
C VAL A 82 15.26 11.77 11.39
N LEU A 83 16.56 11.98 11.66
CA LEU A 83 17.14 11.83 12.98
C LEU A 83 16.45 12.74 14.02
N TYR A 84 16.17 13.99 13.65
CA TYR A 84 15.51 15.00 14.49
C TYR A 84 14.05 14.65 14.76
N PHE A 85 13.22 14.51 13.72
CA PHE A 85 11.78 14.31 13.88
C PHE A 85 11.48 12.94 14.50
N ARG A 86 12.17 11.88 14.04
CA ARG A 86 11.81 10.50 14.40
C ARG A 86 12.53 9.98 15.65
N TYR A 87 13.75 10.45 15.93
CA TYR A 87 14.59 9.95 17.04
C TYR A 87 15.01 11.03 18.04
N GLY A 88 14.67 12.31 17.80
CA GLY A 88 15.02 13.40 18.71
C GLY A 88 16.47 13.86 18.66
N PHE A 89 17.25 13.48 17.64
CA PHE A 89 18.64 13.94 17.50
C PHE A 89 18.71 15.47 17.51
N LYS A 90 19.62 16.01 18.33
CA LYS A 90 19.90 17.44 18.42
C LYS A 90 21.41 17.66 18.28
N PRO A 91 21.89 18.43 17.28
CA PRO A 91 23.28 18.81 17.25
C PRO A 91 23.61 19.74 18.43
N VAL A 92 24.79 19.53 19.01
CA VAL A 92 25.35 20.19 20.20
C VAL A 92 26.53 21.10 19.82
N GLY A 93 27.16 20.85 18.66
CA GLY A 93 28.35 21.56 18.22
C GLY A 93 29.66 20.97 18.76
N PRO A 94 30.81 21.62 18.47
CA PRO A 94 32.16 21.04 18.60
C PRO A 94 32.66 20.80 20.04
N ALA A 95 31.79 20.88 21.05
CA ALA A 95 32.09 20.60 22.45
C ALA A 95 31.78 19.14 22.86
N ALA A 96 31.24 18.30 21.95
CA ALA A 96 30.94 16.90 22.24
C ALA A 96 32.21 16.12 22.66
N PRO A 97 32.24 15.46 23.82
CA PRO A 97 33.43 14.74 24.28
C PRO A 97 33.76 13.55 23.37
N SER A 98 35.04 13.40 23.06
CA SER A 98 35.57 12.41 22.10
C SER A 98 35.25 10.97 22.51
N SER A 99 34.14 10.44 21.97
CA SER A 99 33.60 9.13 22.29
C SER A 99 33.64 8.18 21.08
N VAL A 100 33.24 6.93 21.28
CA VAL A 100 33.32 5.88 20.26
C VAL A 100 32.36 6.16 19.11
N THR A 101 32.84 6.68 17.98
CA THR A 101 32.07 6.84 16.74
C THR A 101 31.73 5.48 16.12
N LEU A 102 30.54 5.33 15.53
CA LEU A 102 30.27 4.23 14.60
C LEU A 102 31.08 4.40 13.30
N SER A 103 31.42 3.29 12.65
CA SER A 103 31.95 3.32 11.28
C SER A 103 30.86 3.78 10.31
N PRO A 104 31.21 4.45 9.19
CA PRO A 104 30.20 4.95 8.26
C PRO A 104 29.32 3.86 7.63
N ALA A 105 29.85 2.64 7.46
CA ALA A 105 29.07 1.51 7.01
C ALA A 105 27.98 1.11 8.03
N ALA A 106 28.29 1.15 9.34
CA ALA A 106 27.32 0.84 10.40
C ALA A 106 26.25 1.93 10.55
N VAL A 107 26.61 3.21 10.35
CA VAL A 107 25.63 4.30 10.30
C VAL A 107 24.69 4.14 9.09
N GLY A 108 25.24 3.87 7.90
CA GLY A 108 24.45 3.67 6.69
C GLY A 108 23.55 2.43 6.76
N GLU A 109 23.97 1.37 7.45
CA GLU A 109 23.12 0.20 7.73
C GLU A 109 21.96 0.54 8.68
N LEU A 110 22.21 1.31 9.75
CA LEU A 110 21.19 1.69 10.73
C LEU A 110 20.14 2.65 10.13
N LEU A 111 20.58 3.62 9.34
CA LEU A 111 19.70 4.58 8.65
C LEU A 111 18.94 3.98 7.46
N GLY A 112 19.37 2.82 6.94
CA GLY A 112 18.93 2.34 5.65
C GLY A 112 19.38 3.25 4.50
N ASP A 113 20.57 3.85 4.61
CA ASP A 113 21.18 4.70 3.58
C ASP A 113 22.71 4.44 3.45
N PRO A 114 23.15 3.58 2.50
CA PRO A 114 24.57 3.31 2.29
C PRO A 114 25.33 4.51 1.71
N ARG A 115 24.64 5.61 1.35
CA ARG A 115 25.21 6.82 0.74
C ARG A 115 25.14 8.04 1.67
N TRP A 116 24.76 7.88 2.94
CA TRP A 116 24.59 8.98 3.90
C TRP A 116 25.81 9.93 3.92
N GLU A 117 27.04 9.40 3.92
CA GLU A 117 28.30 10.19 3.84
C GLU A 117 28.40 11.14 2.64
N THR A 118 27.70 10.84 1.54
CA THR A 118 27.73 11.66 0.32
C THR A 118 26.57 12.67 0.27
N ARG A 119 25.57 12.55 1.17
CA ARG A 119 24.36 13.39 1.14
C ARG A 119 24.41 14.64 2.00
N PHE A 120 25.22 14.70 3.07
CA PHE A 120 25.44 15.96 3.79
C PHE A 120 26.05 16.99 2.82
N ARG A 121 25.30 18.06 2.57
CA ARG A 121 25.65 19.10 1.58
C ARG A 121 27.04 19.65 1.87
N LEU A 122 27.95 19.64 0.88
CA LEU A 122 29.33 20.11 1.04
C LEU A 122 29.38 21.65 1.18
N GLY A 123 29.26 22.16 2.41
CA GLY A 123 29.23 23.59 2.70
C GLY A 123 29.83 23.96 4.06
N SER A 124 31.11 24.35 4.07
CA SER A 124 31.86 24.83 5.25
C SER A 124 32.07 23.82 6.39
N GLY A 125 32.73 24.24 7.48
CA GLY A 125 33.24 23.35 8.53
C GLY A 125 32.17 22.60 9.32
N THR A 126 31.02 23.23 9.56
CA THR A 126 29.87 22.71 10.33
C THR A 126 29.37 21.34 9.86
N VAL A 127 29.59 21.00 8.59
CA VAL A 127 29.19 19.73 7.97
C VAL A 127 30.02 18.55 8.48
N ARG A 128 31.25 18.76 8.96
CA ARG A 128 32.03 17.70 9.63
C ARG A 128 31.53 17.44 11.04
N ASP A 129 31.15 18.50 11.75
CA ASP A 129 30.68 18.43 13.13
C ASP A 129 29.36 17.65 13.20
N ILE A 130 28.37 18.00 12.35
CA ILE A 130 27.08 17.30 12.25
C ILE A 130 27.25 15.80 11.95
N ARG A 131 28.18 15.41 11.06
CA ARG A 131 28.48 13.99 10.77
C ARG A 131 29.08 13.27 11.98
N HIS A 132 29.97 13.93 12.71
CA HIS A 132 30.61 13.38 13.90
C HIS A 132 29.58 13.19 15.02
N GLU A 133 28.76 14.21 15.29
CA GLU A 133 27.66 14.19 16.26
C GLU A 133 26.59 13.16 15.89
N THR A 134 26.25 13.00 14.61
CA THR A 134 25.38 11.92 14.11
C THR A 134 25.96 10.54 14.43
N SER A 135 27.25 10.33 14.18
CA SER A 135 27.92 9.05 14.46
C SER A 135 28.01 8.76 15.96
N ILE A 136 28.21 9.78 16.81
CA ILE A 136 28.17 9.67 18.28
C ILE A 136 26.75 9.33 18.74
N PHE A 137 25.74 10.10 18.32
CA PHE A 137 24.33 9.87 18.67
C PHE A 137 23.92 8.43 18.33
N LEU A 138 24.18 7.98 17.09
CA LEU A 138 23.85 6.61 16.68
C LEU A 138 24.69 5.54 17.38
N SER A 139 25.90 5.86 17.84
CA SER A 139 26.73 4.97 18.67
C SER A 139 26.18 4.78 20.08
N HIS A 140 25.57 5.80 20.69
CA HIS A 140 24.81 5.66 21.93
C HIS A 140 23.48 4.94 21.67
N PHE A 141 22.72 5.41 20.66
CA PHE A 141 21.40 4.90 20.30
C PHE A 141 21.40 3.38 20.00
N SER A 142 22.41 2.89 19.28
CA SER A 142 22.55 1.46 18.95
C SER A 142 22.89 0.56 20.15
N LYS A 143 23.26 1.14 21.30
CA LYS A 143 23.60 0.43 22.54
C LYS A 143 22.59 0.66 23.67
N ALA A 144 21.80 1.72 23.57
CA ALA A 144 20.77 2.09 24.52
C ALA A 144 19.76 0.94 24.73
N ARG A 145 19.35 0.78 25.98
CA ARG A 145 18.25 -0.10 26.41
C ARG A 145 17.08 0.70 26.96
N LYS A 146 17.35 1.93 27.40
CA LYS A 146 16.38 2.93 27.83
C LYS A 146 16.75 4.32 27.30
N LEU A 147 15.83 5.28 27.34
CA LEU A 147 16.09 6.65 26.89
C LEU A 147 17.23 7.32 27.68
N GLU A 148 17.45 6.98 28.95
CA GLU A 148 18.49 7.60 29.78
C GLU A 148 19.93 7.23 29.39
N ASP A 149 20.13 6.19 28.58
CA ASP A 149 21.44 5.75 28.08
C ASP A 149 22.01 6.69 26.99
N ILE A 150 21.18 7.56 26.41
CA ILE A 150 21.55 8.52 25.37
C ILE A 150 21.80 9.90 26.02
N PRO A 151 22.94 10.58 25.77
CA PRO A 151 23.23 11.90 26.35
C PRO A 151 22.10 12.91 26.09
N ALA A 152 21.70 13.64 27.13
CA ALA A 152 20.53 14.53 27.08
C ALA A 152 20.77 15.77 26.20
N GLU A 153 22.03 16.10 25.93
CA GLU A 153 22.48 17.15 25.03
C GLU A 153 22.14 16.78 23.58
N LEU A 154 22.46 15.53 23.19
CA LEU A 154 22.30 14.96 21.84
C LEU A 154 20.86 14.49 21.54
N CYS A 155 20.01 14.36 22.56
CA CYS A 155 18.65 13.85 22.43
C CYS A 155 17.62 14.82 23.04
N GLU A 156 16.89 15.53 22.19
CA GLU A 156 15.86 16.49 22.59
C GLU A 156 14.69 15.83 23.36
N LEU A 157 14.42 14.54 23.12
CA LEU A 157 13.40 13.79 23.87
C LEU A 157 13.69 13.71 25.37
N ARG A 158 14.95 13.92 25.81
CA ARG A 158 15.32 14.02 27.23
C ARG A 158 15.16 15.43 27.82
N GLN A 159 14.81 16.42 27.01
CA GLN A 159 14.78 17.83 27.42
C GLN A 159 13.34 18.25 27.75
N GLN A 160 13.13 18.93 28.88
CA GLN A 160 11.80 19.40 29.30
C GLN A 160 11.12 20.37 28.31
N GLY A 161 11.89 20.95 27.37
CA GLY A 161 11.39 21.78 26.27
C GLY A 161 11.18 21.03 24.94
N SER A 162 11.19 19.70 24.94
CA SER A 162 11.02 18.84 23.76
C SER A 162 9.82 19.27 22.90
N ALA A 163 10.00 19.33 21.57
CA ALA A 163 8.95 19.71 20.63
C ALA A 163 7.68 18.84 20.74
N VAL A 164 7.78 17.58 21.21
CA VAL A 164 6.62 16.70 21.45
C VAL A 164 5.70 17.25 22.53
N LEU A 165 6.26 17.99 23.50
CA LEU A 165 5.54 18.55 24.66
C LEU A 165 4.86 19.90 24.34
N ARG A 166 5.02 20.42 23.11
CA ARG A 166 4.37 21.66 22.68
C ARG A 166 2.87 21.45 22.44
N PRO A 167 2.02 22.48 22.58
CA PRO A 167 0.60 22.39 22.27
C PRO A 167 0.28 22.09 20.79
N SER A 168 0.36 20.83 20.38
CA SER A 168 -0.09 20.38 19.05
C SER A 168 -1.62 20.44 18.93
N PRO A 169 -2.21 20.77 17.75
CA PRO A 169 -3.64 20.60 17.48
C PRO A 169 -4.07 19.13 17.39
N ILE A 170 -3.10 18.21 17.30
CA ILE A 170 -3.30 16.76 17.31
C ILE A 170 -3.33 16.26 18.76
N GLN A 171 -4.28 15.37 19.06
CA GLN A 171 -4.27 14.50 20.22
C GLN A 171 -3.65 13.16 19.81
N LEU A 172 -2.69 12.69 20.60
CA LEU A 172 -2.19 11.33 20.56
C LEU A 172 -2.78 10.56 21.74
N ASP A 173 -3.38 9.43 21.40
CA ASP A 173 -3.93 8.43 22.29
C ASP A 173 -3.30 7.06 21.96
N TRP A 174 -3.42 6.05 22.84
CA TRP A 174 -3.06 4.67 22.48
C TRP A 174 -3.87 3.61 23.23
N GLU A 175 -3.99 2.45 22.59
CA GLU A 175 -4.62 1.23 23.11
C GLU A 175 -3.71 0.01 22.83
N ILE A 176 -3.92 -1.09 23.55
CA ILE A 176 -3.22 -2.37 23.30
C ILE A 176 -4.27 -3.43 22.97
N VAL A 177 -4.18 -4.02 21.78
CA VAL A 177 -5.10 -5.05 21.27
C VAL A 177 -4.27 -6.20 20.72
N ASP A 178 -4.57 -7.44 21.14
CA ASP A 178 -3.80 -8.65 20.79
C ASP A 178 -2.28 -8.48 20.96
N THR A 179 -1.87 -7.95 22.12
CA THR A 179 -0.49 -7.55 22.48
C THR A 179 0.15 -6.45 21.61
N THR A 180 -0.49 -6.03 20.52
CA THR A 180 -0.03 -4.95 19.64
C THR A 180 -0.47 -3.60 20.19
N THR A 181 0.46 -2.66 20.34
CA THR A 181 0.13 -1.27 20.68
C THR A 181 -0.25 -0.50 19.42
N TYR A 182 -1.38 0.20 19.46
CA TYR A 182 -1.86 1.05 18.38
C TYR A 182 -1.92 2.51 18.87
N TYR A 183 -1.31 3.42 18.10
CA TYR A 183 -1.25 4.85 18.42
C TYR A 183 -2.28 5.58 17.58
N PHE A 184 -3.29 6.19 18.22
CA PHE A 184 -4.41 6.86 17.58
C PHE A 184 -4.19 8.37 17.57
N LEU A 185 -4.29 8.96 16.39
CA LEU A 185 -4.19 10.40 16.18
C LEU A 185 -5.57 10.96 15.83
N SER A 186 -6.00 11.98 16.58
CA SER A 186 -7.27 12.68 16.37
C SER A 186 -7.08 14.19 16.44
N PRO A 187 -7.92 15.00 15.78
CA PRO A 187 -7.90 16.46 15.96
C PRO A 187 -8.54 16.84 17.31
N LYS A 188 -7.86 17.66 18.12
CA LYS A 188 -8.40 18.15 19.41
C LYS A 188 -9.67 18.99 19.27
N THR A 189 -9.89 19.58 18.10
CA THR A 189 -11.09 20.35 17.76
C THR A 189 -11.68 19.81 16.46
N ARG A 190 -12.97 19.46 16.46
CA ARG A 190 -13.65 18.96 15.25
C ARG A 190 -13.89 20.11 14.28
N VAL A 191 -13.06 20.18 13.23
CA VAL A 191 -13.28 21.04 12.07
C VAL A 191 -14.30 20.38 11.14
N GLN A 192 -15.32 21.12 10.69
CA GLN A 192 -16.30 20.61 9.72
C GLN A 192 -15.64 20.41 8.34
N GLY A 193 -16.00 19.32 7.66
CA GLY A 193 -15.49 19.00 6.31
C GLY A 193 -14.11 18.34 6.25
N GLY A 194 -13.36 18.27 7.37
CA GLY A 194 -12.09 17.54 7.44
C GLY A 194 -12.26 16.02 7.56
N MET A 195 -11.14 15.30 7.41
CA MET A 195 -11.05 13.84 7.58
C MET A 195 -11.64 13.40 8.94
N THR A 196 -12.66 12.53 8.91
CA THR A 196 -13.56 12.31 10.06
C THR A 196 -13.17 11.17 11.01
N GLY A 197 -12.20 10.33 10.63
CA GLY A 197 -11.71 9.19 11.41
C GLY A 197 -10.26 9.36 11.84
N PRO A 198 -9.82 8.68 12.92
CA PRO A 198 -8.43 8.74 13.37
C PRO A 198 -7.46 8.14 12.35
N VAL A 199 -6.27 8.75 12.26
CA VAL A 199 -5.09 8.12 11.66
C VAL A 199 -4.44 7.25 12.74
N VAL A 200 -4.11 6.00 12.43
CA VAL A 200 -3.57 5.04 13.40
C VAL A 200 -2.21 4.50 12.95
N LEU A 201 -1.26 4.45 13.88
CA LEU A 201 0.14 4.10 13.64
C LEU A 201 0.54 2.82 14.37
N HIS A 202 1.51 2.11 13.80
CA HIS A 202 2.02 0.82 14.30
C HIS A 202 3.38 0.90 15.00
N GLY A 203 3.95 2.10 15.15
CA GLY A 203 5.26 2.33 15.74
C GLY A 203 5.28 3.66 16.50
N ALA A 204 5.89 3.64 17.68
CA ALA A 204 6.03 4.80 18.54
C ALA A 204 6.92 5.88 17.91
N ALA A 205 7.94 5.49 17.14
CA ALA A 205 8.84 6.40 16.45
C ALA A 205 8.09 7.26 15.41
N THR A 206 7.09 6.67 14.74
CA THR A 206 6.20 7.41 13.81
C THR A 206 5.26 8.36 14.56
N ALA A 207 4.78 7.99 15.76
CA ALA A 207 3.94 8.88 16.57
C ALA A 207 4.74 10.08 17.10
N VAL A 208 5.98 9.86 17.54
CA VAL A 208 6.95 10.92 17.88
C VAL A 208 7.24 11.81 16.67
N GLU A 209 7.45 11.23 15.49
CA GLU A 209 7.65 11.97 14.24
C GLU A 209 6.45 12.88 13.89
N VAL A 210 5.21 12.37 13.97
CA VAL A 210 4.01 13.17 13.71
C VAL A 210 3.89 14.33 14.70
N LEU A 211 4.15 14.11 15.99
CA LEU A 211 4.04 15.17 17.00
C LEU A 211 5.17 16.22 16.94
N ARG A 212 6.29 15.92 16.28
CA ARG A 212 7.44 16.84 16.12
C ARG A 212 7.41 17.62 14.80
N ARG A 213 6.61 17.20 13.83
CA ARG A 213 6.37 17.94 12.57
C ARG A 213 5.19 18.89 12.75
N ASP A 214 5.23 20.05 12.09
CA ASP A 214 4.16 21.07 12.13
C ASP A 214 2.93 20.69 11.28
N TRP A 215 2.46 19.44 11.40
CA TRP A 215 1.24 18.95 10.76
C TRP A 215 0.02 19.35 11.59
N SER A 216 -0.82 20.20 11.01
CA SER A 216 -1.97 20.83 11.68
C SER A 216 -3.29 20.05 11.52
N THR A 217 -3.39 19.19 10.50
CA THR A 217 -4.61 18.42 10.20
C THR A 217 -4.31 16.93 9.96
N MET A 218 -5.30 16.06 10.19
CA MET A 218 -5.18 14.62 9.88
C MET A 218 -4.93 14.35 8.39
N GLU A 219 -5.36 15.25 7.51
CA GLU A 219 -5.08 15.21 6.07
C GLU A 219 -3.58 15.43 5.80
N GLN A 220 -2.97 16.46 6.40
CA GLN A 220 -1.53 16.72 6.32
C GLN A 220 -0.71 15.55 6.88
N VAL A 221 -1.17 14.93 7.98
CA VAL A 221 -0.57 13.71 8.53
C VAL A 221 -0.63 12.55 7.52
N ALA A 222 -1.82 12.20 7.03
CA ALA A 222 -2.01 11.04 6.15
C ALA A 222 -1.26 11.19 4.81
N LEU A 223 -1.25 12.40 4.23
CA LEU A 223 -0.44 12.73 3.05
C LEU A 223 1.06 12.73 3.37
N GLY A 224 1.46 13.26 4.52
CA GLY A 224 2.85 13.32 4.97
C GLY A 224 3.48 11.94 5.20
N LEU A 225 2.71 11.01 5.76
CA LEU A 225 3.08 9.60 5.93
C LEU A 225 3.12 8.86 4.59
N THR A 226 2.12 9.08 3.74
CA THR A 226 2.03 8.51 2.38
C THR A 226 3.20 8.96 1.49
N ALA A 227 3.61 10.23 1.61
CA ALA A 227 4.77 10.79 0.90
C ALA A 227 6.11 10.19 1.36
N ARG A 228 6.16 9.54 2.53
CA ARG A 228 7.33 8.87 3.11
C ARG A 228 7.27 7.34 3.04
N GLY A 229 6.20 6.78 2.46
CA GLY A 229 5.96 5.34 2.42
C GLY A 229 5.86 4.68 3.80
N ILE A 230 5.49 5.46 4.82
CA ILE A 230 5.33 4.99 6.21
C ILE A 230 3.99 4.23 6.32
N PRO A 231 3.93 3.06 6.98
CA PRO A 231 2.69 2.33 7.19
C PRO A 231 1.77 3.01 8.21
N PHE A 232 0.50 3.16 7.86
CA PHE A 232 -0.58 3.61 8.75
C PHE A 232 -1.93 3.00 8.38
N ASP A 233 -2.91 3.16 9.25
CA ASP A 233 -4.32 2.85 9.01
C ASP A 233 -5.16 4.13 9.12
N THR A 234 -6.36 4.13 8.54
CA THR A 234 -7.35 5.20 8.74
C THR A 234 -8.67 4.54 9.14
N PHE A 235 -9.10 4.66 10.38
CA PHE A 235 -10.23 3.85 10.86
C PHE A 235 -11.54 4.65 10.90
N SER A 236 -12.66 3.97 10.63
CA SER A 236 -13.99 4.45 11.01
C SER A 236 -14.38 3.84 12.35
N ARG A 237 -14.72 4.68 13.33
CA ARG A 237 -15.22 4.23 14.63
C ARG A 237 -16.71 3.90 14.51
N SER A 238 -17.08 2.68 14.89
CA SER A 238 -18.44 2.12 14.80
C SER A 238 -18.65 1.18 16.00
N PRO A 239 -19.86 0.71 16.33
CA PRO A 239 -20.02 -0.36 17.32
C PRO A 239 -19.21 -1.61 16.95
N PRO A 240 -18.84 -2.45 17.94
CA PRO A 240 -18.31 -3.78 17.67
C PRO A 240 -19.38 -4.64 16.96
N PRO A 241 -18.97 -5.64 16.16
CA PRO A 241 -19.90 -6.43 15.38
C PRO A 241 -20.72 -7.36 16.30
N HIS A 242 -22.04 -7.41 16.09
CA HIS A 242 -22.99 -8.16 16.94
C HIS A 242 -22.74 -9.69 16.99
N SER A 243 -21.95 -10.19 16.06
CA SER A 243 -21.28 -11.50 16.09
C SER A 243 -19.89 -11.31 15.48
N PRO A 244 -18.90 -12.19 15.75
CA PRO A 244 -17.62 -12.14 15.04
C PRO A 244 -17.87 -12.08 13.53
N PRO A 245 -17.15 -11.23 12.77
CA PRO A 245 -17.36 -11.13 11.33
C PRO A 245 -17.17 -12.53 10.74
N ALA A 246 -18.19 -13.02 10.02
CA ALA A 246 -18.13 -14.34 9.43
C ALA A 246 -16.87 -14.40 8.56
N VAL A 247 -15.99 -15.37 8.83
CA VAL A 247 -14.82 -15.60 7.98
C VAL A 247 -15.37 -15.94 6.61
N GLU A 248 -15.25 -15.01 5.68
CA GLU A 248 -15.74 -15.20 4.32
C GLU A 248 -14.95 -16.37 3.74
N GLU A 249 -15.59 -17.54 3.62
CA GLU A 249 -15.00 -18.72 2.98
C GLU A 249 -14.90 -18.46 1.49
N THR A 250 -13.94 -17.61 1.10
CA THR A 250 -13.59 -17.29 -0.27
C THR A 250 -13.31 -18.60 -1.00
N LEU A 251 -14.25 -19.01 -1.85
CA LEU A 251 -14.25 -20.32 -2.51
C LEU A 251 -12.96 -20.52 -3.32
N SER A 252 -12.00 -21.22 -2.70
CA SER A 252 -10.56 -21.19 -2.98
C SER A 252 -10.19 -21.79 -4.34
N SER A 253 -10.49 -21.01 -5.38
CA SER A 253 -10.27 -21.31 -6.79
C SER A 253 -9.29 -20.34 -7.45
N TYR A 254 -9.10 -19.15 -6.87
CA TYR A 254 -8.12 -18.17 -7.32
C TYR A 254 -6.70 -18.56 -6.85
N ARG A 255 -5.69 -18.26 -7.68
CA ARG A 255 -4.30 -18.75 -7.52
C ARG A 255 -3.29 -17.70 -7.95
N GLY A 256 -3.50 -16.45 -7.52
CA GLY A 256 -2.74 -15.29 -7.99
C GLY A 256 -2.76 -15.17 -9.52
N LEU A 257 -1.59 -15.10 -10.15
CA LEU A 257 -1.41 -15.07 -11.62
C LEU A 257 -1.51 -16.46 -12.29
N GLY A 258 -1.89 -17.49 -11.53
CA GLY A 258 -2.25 -18.82 -11.99
C GLY A 258 -1.11 -19.83 -12.07
N MET A 259 -1.49 -21.06 -12.45
CA MET A 259 -0.57 -22.19 -12.64
C MET A 259 0.39 -21.97 -13.82
N ARG A 260 1.66 -22.32 -13.62
CA ARG A 260 2.73 -22.26 -14.63
C ARG A 260 3.53 -23.58 -14.70
N PRO A 261 4.07 -23.95 -15.88
CA PRO A 261 4.79 -25.20 -16.08
C PRO A 261 6.17 -25.18 -15.41
N LYS A 262 6.75 -26.36 -15.23
CA LYS A 262 8.12 -26.55 -14.72
C LYS A 262 9.13 -25.74 -15.54
N GLY A 263 9.98 -24.99 -14.84
CA GLY A 263 11.03 -24.16 -15.45
C GLY A 263 10.57 -22.76 -15.86
N PHE A 264 9.35 -22.33 -15.51
CA PHE A 264 8.91 -20.95 -15.71
C PHE A 264 9.74 -19.97 -14.88
N GLN A 265 10.42 -19.02 -15.55
CA GLN A 265 11.27 -17.99 -14.93
C GLN A 265 10.64 -16.58 -14.93
N GLY A 266 9.50 -16.39 -15.59
CA GLY A 266 9.00 -15.05 -15.96
C GLY A 266 9.69 -14.50 -17.21
N THR A 267 9.14 -13.42 -17.76
CA THR A 267 9.69 -12.63 -18.89
C THR A 267 9.22 -11.17 -18.77
N PRO A 268 9.82 -10.20 -19.47
CA PRO A 268 9.31 -8.83 -19.51
C PRO A 268 7.84 -8.73 -19.99
N SER A 269 7.41 -9.60 -20.90
CA SER A 269 6.03 -9.67 -21.38
C SER A 269 5.06 -10.23 -20.33
N GLU A 270 5.49 -11.23 -19.55
CA GLU A 270 4.72 -11.74 -18.39
C GLU A 270 4.67 -10.71 -17.25
N TYR A 271 5.71 -9.89 -17.10
CA TYR A 271 5.69 -8.76 -16.18
C TYR A 271 4.66 -7.71 -16.61
N ALA A 272 4.66 -7.28 -17.87
CA ALA A 272 3.68 -6.33 -18.39
C ALA A 272 2.21 -6.84 -18.23
N LEU A 273 1.98 -8.14 -18.41
CA LEU A 273 0.68 -8.76 -18.10
C LEU A 273 0.35 -8.66 -16.60
N TYR A 274 1.31 -8.97 -15.72
CA TYR A 274 1.17 -8.77 -14.27
C TYR A 274 0.85 -7.30 -13.92
N GLU A 275 1.54 -6.32 -14.52
CA GLU A 275 1.30 -4.90 -14.27
C GLU A 275 -0.14 -4.52 -14.64
N SER A 276 -0.68 -5.01 -15.76
CA SER A 276 -2.08 -4.75 -16.12
C SER A 276 -3.09 -5.25 -15.08
N ILE A 277 -2.81 -6.42 -14.47
CA ILE A 277 -3.65 -7.03 -13.44
C ILE A 277 -3.52 -6.27 -12.11
N ARG A 278 -2.27 -5.96 -11.69
CA ARG A 278 -1.94 -5.16 -10.51
C ARG A 278 -2.58 -3.77 -10.58
N ASN A 279 -2.43 -3.07 -11.70
CA ASN A 279 -2.94 -1.72 -11.87
C ASN A 279 -4.48 -1.69 -11.85
N ARG A 280 -5.16 -2.77 -12.25
CA ARG A 280 -6.62 -2.92 -12.08
C ARG A 280 -7.03 -3.01 -10.61
N ILE A 281 -6.24 -3.68 -9.76
CA ILE A 281 -6.48 -3.70 -8.31
C ILE A 281 -6.22 -2.32 -7.71
N PHE A 282 -5.15 -1.64 -8.09
CA PHE A 282 -4.84 -0.28 -7.61
C PHE A 282 -5.82 0.80 -8.10
N ARG A 283 -6.43 0.66 -9.29
CA ARG A 283 -7.54 1.53 -9.74
C ARG A 283 -8.86 1.28 -8.99
N SER A 284 -8.96 0.22 -8.21
CA SER A 284 -10.09 -0.01 -7.32
C SER A 284 -9.89 0.69 -5.97
N ARG A 285 -10.89 0.59 -5.07
CA ARG A 285 -10.81 1.06 -3.68
C ARG A 285 -9.57 0.52 -2.92
N ARG A 286 -9.00 -0.61 -3.33
CA ARG A 286 -7.76 -1.19 -2.76
C ARG A 286 -6.50 -0.34 -3.03
N GLY A 287 -6.49 0.55 -4.03
CA GLY A 287 -5.36 1.44 -4.26
C GLY A 287 -5.04 2.33 -3.06
N ARG A 288 -6.09 2.87 -2.42
CA ARG A 288 -6.02 3.60 -1.16
C ARG A 288 -5.28 2.80 -0.10
N ARG A 289 -5.72 1.55 0.11
CA ARG A 289 -5.12 0.64 1.10
C ARG A 289 -3.68 0.24 0.76
N ALA A 290 -3.32 0.19 -0.52
CA ALA A 290 -1.94 -0.06 -0.97
C ALA A 290 -0.98 1.06 -0.54
N LEU A 291 -1.38 2.32 -0.73
CA LEU A 291 -0.57 3.48 -0.31
C LEU A 291 -0.34 3.52 1.20
N MET A 292 -1.40 3.29 1.99
CA MET A 292 -1.31 3.31 3.46
C MET A 292 -0.51 2.15 4.04
N PHE A 293 -0.38 1.03 3.31
CA PHE A 293 0.36 -0.15 3.77
C PHE A 293 1.87 0.12 3.94
N GLY A 294 2.39 1.19 3.34
CA GLY A 294 3.83 1.47 3.31
C GLY A 294 4.64 0.45 2.50
N GLY A 295 5.97 0.57 2.58
CA GLY A 295 6.91 -0.40 1.99
C GLY A 295 6.68 -0.67 0.49
N VAL A 296 6.91 -1.91 0.08
CA VAL A 296 6.79 -2.34 -1.33
C VAL A 296 5.36 -2.20 -1.89
N LEU A 297 4.30 -2.38 -1.08
CA LEU A 297 2.93 -2.22 -1.58
C LEU A 297 2.61 -0.75 -1.89
N ALA A 298 3.04 0.18 -1.03
CA ALA A 298 2.92 1.61 -1.30
C ALA A 298 3.77 2.03 -2.50
N ARG A 299 5.01 1.51 -2.62
CA ARG A 299 5.86 1.79 -3.80
C ARG A 299 5.25 1.28 -5.10
N LEU A 300 4.65 0.10 -5.11
CA LEU A 300 4.00 -0.45 -6.30
C LEU A 300 2.77 0.37 -6.71
N ALA A 301 2.03 0.94 -5.75
CA ALA A 301 0.86 1.79 -6.01
C ALA A 301 1.21 3.25 -6.38
N ARG A 302 2.41 3.72 -6.00
CA ARG A 302 2.96 5.03 -6.37
C ARG A 302 2.91 5.24 -7.89
N GLY A 303 2.47 6.41 -8.32
CA GLY A 303 2.30 6.76 -9.75
C GLY A 303 1.04 6.23 -10.43
N ILE A 304 0.31 5.30 -9.79
CA ILE A 304 -0.97 4.75 -10.29
C ILE A 304 -2.15 5.25 -9.45
N VAL A 305 -1.96 5.39 -8.13
CA VAL A 305 -2.96 5.87 -7.18
C VAL A 305 -2.64 7.32 -6.79
N ASP A 306 -3.65 8.19 -6.83
CA ASP A 306 -3.57 9.55 -6.29
C ASP A 306 -3.40 9.50 -4.75
N PRO A 307 -2.35 10.11 -4.18
CA PRO A 307 -2.16 10.22 -2.73
C PRO A 307 -3.39 10.77 -1.99
N GLN A 308 -4.18 11.66 -2.57
CA GLN A 308 -5.37 12.24 -1.93
C GLN A 308 -6.45 11.20 -1.60
N THR A 309 -6.41 10.02 -2.22
CA THR A 309 -7.36 8.95 -1.91
C THR A 309 -7.28 8.47 -0.46
N VAL A 310 -6.13 8.58 0.22
CA VAL A 310 -5.99 8.12 1.64
C VAL A 310 -6.88 8.92 2.59
N CYS A 311 -7.09 10.20 2.28
CA CYS A 311 -7.85 11.15 3.09
C CYS A 311 -9.36 10.89 3.09
N ALA A 312 -9.86 10.08 2.14
CA ALA A 312 -11.28 9.68 2.06
C ALA A 312 -11.70 8.67 3.15
N GLY A 313 -10.76 8.01 3.84
CA GLY A 313 -11.05 7.01 4.86
C GLY A 313 -11.63 5.68 4.32
N PRO A 314 -12.13 4.79 5.21
CA PRO A 314 -12.67 3.48 4.84
C PRO A 314 -13.88 3.54 3.91
N THR A 315 -14.07 2.47 3.13
CA THR A 315 -15.29 2.33 2.33
C THR A 315 -16.49 1.92 3.19
N LYS A 316 -17.70 2.32 2.78
CA LYS A 316 -18.96 1.98 3.48
C LYS A 316 -19.21 0.46 3.67
N ASN A 317 -18.50 -0.39 2.93
CA ASN A 317 -18.64 -1.85 2.97
C ASN A 317 -17.82 -2.50 4.10
N VAL A 318 -17.02 -1.71 4.83
CA VAL A 318 -16.07 -2.20 5.84
C VAL A 318 -16.73 -3.02 6.96
N TYR A 319 -18.02 -2.79 7.26
CA TYR A 319 -18.74 -3.54 8.30
C TYR A 319 -19.19 -4.95 7.89
N VAL A 320 -19.05 -5.33 6.61
CA VAL A 320 -19.48 -6.65 6.09
C VAL A 320 -18.35 -7.67 6.12
N GLY A 321 -17.11 -7.23 5.86
CA GLY A 321 -15.93 -8.09 5.78
C GLY A 321 -14.62 -7.31 5.91
N GLY A 322 -14.63 -6.21 6.68
CA GLY A 322 -13.48 -5.34 6.86
C GLY A 322 -12.51 -5.81 7.94
N ARG A 323 -11.35 -5.15 8.03
CA ARG A 323 -10.45 -5.35 9.18
C ARG A 323 -11.02 -4.58 10.37
N CYS A 324 -11.34 -5.32 11.42
CA CYS A 324 -11.78 -4.80 12.71
C CYS A 324 -10.61 -4.85 13.70
N ILE A 325 -10.36 -3.74 14.42
CA ILE A 325 -9.60 -3.72 15.67
C ILE A 325 -10.62 -3.50 16.79
N TRP A 326 -10.64 -4.41 17.75
CA TRP A 326 -11.52 -4.41 18.91
C TRP A 326 -10.84 -5.15 20.06
N ASP A 327 -10.96 -4.63 21.28
CA ASP A 327 -10.33 -5.19 22.48
C ASP A 327 -11.08 -6.40 23.06
N GLY A 328 -12.27 -6.72 22.55
CA GLY A 328 -13.14 -7.78 23.05
C GLY A 328 -13.86 -7.46 24.37
N LEU A 329 -13.60 -6.28 24.96
CA LEU A 329 -14.08 -5.87 26.27
C LEU A 329 -15.01 -4.65 26.18
N SER A 330 -14.76 -3.74 25.24
CA SER A 330 -15.54 -2.53 25.03
C SER A 330 -16.74 -2.78 24.11
N ASN A 331 -17.94 -2.78 24.68
CA ASN A 331 -19.20 -2.84 23.90
C ASN A 331 -19.50 -1.53 23.13
N SER A 332 -18.70 -0.47 23.35
CA SER A 332 -18.98 0.89 22.89
C SER A 332 -18.32 1.27 21.55
N SER A 333 -17.20 0.65 21.17
CA SER A 333 -16.60 0.91 19.85
C SER A 333 -15.58 -0.12 19.39
N ALA A 334 -15.59 -0.39 18.09
CA ALA A 334 -14.50 -0.99 17.34
C ALA A 334 -14.05 -0.05 16.21
N TYR A 335 -12.85 -0.30 15.69
CA TYR A 335 -12.22 0.47 14.63
C TYR A 335 -12.16 -0.35 13.34
N TRP A 336 -12.76 0.15 12.27
CA TRP A 336 -12.93 -0.57 11.00
C TRP A 336 -12.18 0.09 9.82
N ASP A 337 -11.38 -0.67 9.08
CA ASP A 337 -10.70 -0.21 7.84
C ASP A 337 -10.70 -1.29 6.73
N ASP A 338 -10.55 -0.87 5.48
CA ASP A 338 -10.55 -1.76 4.31
C ASP A 338 -9.36 -2.75 4.37
N PRO A 339 -9.59 -4.07 4.30
CA PRO A 339 -8.52 -5.06 4.36
C PRO A 339 -7.83 -5.21 3.00
N PHE A 340 -6.75 -5.97 2.99
CA PHE A 340 -6.37 -6.78 1.84
C PHE A 340 -6.68 -8.25 2.14
N THR A 341 -7.18 -9.00 1.17
CA THR A 341 -7.16 -10.46 1.24
C THR A 341 -5.75 -10.98 0.95
N GLN A 342 -5.43 -12.21 1.38
CA GLN A 342 -4.14 -12.84 1.02
C GLN A 342 -3.99 -12.94 -0.50
N GLU A 343 -5.06 -13.29 -1.22
CA GLU A 343 -5.07 -13.39 -2.68
C GLU A 343 -4.76 -12.05 -3.38
N GLU A 344 -5.25 -10.94 -2.83
CA GLU A 344 -4.93 -9.59 -3.34
C GLU A 344 -3.45 -9.25 -3.12
N VAL A 345 -2.90 -9.51 -1.92
CA VAL A 345 -1.47 -9.31 -1.63
C VAL A 345 -0.60 -10.15 -2.56
N GLU A 346 -0.91 -11.44 -2.71
CA GLU A 346 -0.18 -12.35 -3.61
C GLU A 346 -0.25 -11.89 -5.07
N THR A 347 -1.42 -11.41 -5.52
CA THR A 347 -1.59 -10.88 -6.88
C THR A 347 -0.81 -9.58 -7.09
N ILE A 348 -0.80 -8.67 -6.11
CA ILE A 348 -0.02 -7.42 -6.16
C ILE A 348 1.49 -7.70 -6.12
N CYS A 349 1.94 -8.70 -5.35
CA CYS A 349 3.34 -9.13 -5.33
C CYS A 349 3.74 -9.95 -6.58
N GLY A 350 2.77 -10.31 -7.42
CA GLY A 350 2.98 -11.01 -8.68
C GLY A 350 3.25 -12.50 -8.54
N PHE A 351 2.47 -13.20 -7.70
CA PHE A 351 2.61 -14.63 -7.45
C PHE A 351 2.17 -15.51 -8.63
N TYR A 352 3.00 -16.49 -8.98
CA TYR A 352 2.70 -17.62 -9.85
C TYR A 352 2.85 -18.93 -9.08
N GLU A 353 1.98 -19.90 -9.37
CA GLU A 353 2.08 -21.26 -8.81
C GLU A 353 2.76 -22.18 -9.82
N VAL A 354 4.03 -22.54 -9.59
CA VAL A 354 4.87 -23.24 -10.57
C VAL A 354 4.97 -24.74 -10.24
N ASP A 355 4.65 -25.60 -11.21
CA ASP A 355 4.83 -27.06 -11.11
C ASP A 355 6.33 -27.42 -11.00
N THR A 356 6.72 -28.20 -9.98
CA THR A 356 8.12 -28.69 -9.85
C THR A 356 8.39 -29.93 -10.72
N GLY A 357 7.34 -30.58 -11.21
CA GLY A 357 7.38 -31.89 -11.86
C GLY A 357 7.72 -33.05 -10.93
N LEU A 358 7.71 -32.85 -9.61
CA LEU A 358 7.87 -33.92 -8.62
C LEU A 358 6.49 -34.36 -8.10
N PRO A 359 6.26 -35.67 -7.82
CA PRO A 359 5.01 -36.14 -7.24
C PRO A 359 4.87 -35.67 -5.79
N ASN A 360 3.70 -35.14 -5.44
CA ASN A 360 3.38 -34.77 -4.06
C ASN A 360 2.89 -36.03 -3.31
N LYS A 361 3.76 -36.60 -2.47
CA LYS A 361 3.46 -37.80 -1.66
C LYS A 361 2.24 -37.67 -0.73
N LEU A 362 1.73 -36.45 -0.51
CA LEU A 362 0.60 -36.15 0.37
C LEU A 362 -0.70 -35.83 -0.39
N ARG A 363 -0.76 -35.99 -1.72
CA ARG A 363 -1.97 -35.73 -2.53
C ARG A 363 -2.09 -36.72 -3.69
N HIS A 364 -3.23 -37.42 -3.77
CA HIS A 364 -3.52 -38.41 -4.82
C HIS A 364 -3.52 -37.84 -6.26
N ASP A 365 -3.78 -36.54 -6.41
CA ASP A 365 -3.80 -35.79 -7.67
C ASP A 365 -2.55 -34.90 -7.88
N GLY A 366 -1.70 -34.80 -6.86
CA GLY A 366 -0.78 -33.67 -6.73
C GLY A 366 0.58 -33.88 -7.38
N ARG A 367 0.96 -32.96 -8.28
CA ARG A 367 2.37 -32.55 -8.39
C ARG A 367 2.70 -31.53 -7.29
N GLN A 368 3.93 -31.52 -6.81
CA GLN A 368 4.44 -30.50 -5.90
C GLN A 368 4.57 -29.16 -6.63
N LYS A 369 4.21 -28.05 -5.97
CA LYS A 369 4.33 -26.69 -6.52
C LYS A 369 5.31 -25.83 -5.72
N LYS A 370 5.90 -24.83 -6.38
CA LYS A 370 6.71 -23.73 -5.81
C LYS A 370 6.00 -22.41 -6.11
N PHE A 371 5.83 -21.56 -5.09
CA PHE A 371 5.23 -20.23 -5.27
C PHE A 371 6.33 -19.22 -5.56
N LEU A 372 6.30 -18.62 -6.76
CA LEU A 372 7.29 -17.67 -7.26
C LEU A 372 6.68 -16.30 -7.46
N SER A 373 7.43 -15.22 -7.22
CA SER A 373 6.91 -13.85 -7.19
C SER A 373 7.87 -12.82 -7.78
N TRP A 374 7.31 -11.77 -8.40
CA TRP A 374 8.06 -10.63 -8.93
C TRP A 374 8.65 -9.75 -7.82
N TRP A 375 7.92 -9.63 -6.70
CA TRP A 375 8.23 -8.78 -5.56
C TRP A 375 8.06 -9.54 -4.22
N PRO A 376 8.74 -9.11 -3.14
CA PRO A 376 8.58 -9.70 -1.82
C PRO A 376 7.20 -9.38 -1.22
N THR A 377 6.65 -10.31 -0.44
CA THR A 377 5.44 -10.02 0.37
C THR A 377 5.74 -9.04 1.51
N PRO A 378 4.71 -8.37 2.06
CA PRO A 378 4.74 -7.75 3.38
C PRO A 378 5.51 -8.52 4.46
N ALA A 379 5.35 -9.85 4.54
CA ALA A 379 6.04 -10.67 5.55
C ALA A 379 7.54 -10.83 5.27
N ALA A 380 7.95 -10.98 4.01
CA ALA A 380 9.35 -11.02 3.61
C ALA A 380 10.02 -9.64 3.72
N TRP A 381 9.27 -8.56 3.46
CA TRP A 381 9.73 -7.18 3.59
C TRP A 381 9.89 -6.76 5.06
N LYS A 382 8.87 -6.98 5.91
CA LYS A 382 8.92 -6.68 7.36
C LYS A 382 10.02 -7.44 8.12
N SER A 383 10.55 -8.52 7.55
CA SER A 383 11.66 -9.29 8.11
C SER A 383 13.03 -8.98 7.48
N CYS A 384 13.16 -7.91 6.69
CA CYS A 384 14.41 -7.54 6.02
C CYS A 384 15.10 -6.25 6.50
N ARG A 385 16.38 -6.09 6.16
CA ARG A 385 17.23 -4.95 6.56
C ARG A 385 16.83 -3.60 5.94
N LEU A 386 16.00 -3.59 4.90
CA LEU A 386 15.48 -2.35 4.28
C LEU A 386 14.25 -1.81 5.02
N GLU A 387 13.65 -2.58 5.92
CA GLU A 387 12.53 -2.12 6.74
C GLU A 387 13.03 -1.33 7.96
N VAL A 388 12.81 -0.01 7.94
CA VAL A 388 13.11 0.94 9.04
C VAL A 388 11.87 1.76 9.46
N GLY A 389 10.68 1.31 9.07
CA GLY A 389 9.39 1.95 9.32
C GLY A 389 9.07 3.13 8.40
N TYR A 390 9.86 3.36 7.35
CA TYR A 390 9.65 4.35 6.29
C TYR A 390 10.37 3.91 5.00
N TRP A 391 10.02 4.49 3.85
CA TRP A 391 10.67 4.17 2.57
C TRP A 391 11.95 5.00 2.39
N THR A 392 13.11 4.38 2.62
CA THR A 392 14.40 5.05 2.49
C THR A 392 14.85 5.20 1.03
N PRO A 393 15.83 6.06 0.75
CA PRO A 393 16.50 6.08 -0.55
C PRO A 393 17.15 4.74 -0.95
N ALA A 394 17.59 3.89 0.00
CA ALA A 394 18.08 2.55 -0.34
C ALA A 394 16.95 1.61 -0.76
N CYS A 395 15.74 1.78 -0.23
CA CYS A 395 14.55 1.07 -0.71
C CYS A 395 14.23 1.46 -2.16
N GLU A 396 14.32 2.75 -2.51
CA GLU A 396 14.15 3.20 -3.90
C GLU A 396 15.29 2.70 -4.81
N GLU A 397 16.56 2.78 -4.39
CA GLU A 397 17.70 2.27 -5.17
C GLU A 397 17.59 0.76 -5.43
N TRP A 398 17.21 -0.02 -4.42
CA TRP A 398 16.91 -1.46 -4.58
C TRP A 398 15.73 -1.69 -5.52
N PHE A 399 14.62 -0.96 -5.35
CA PHE A 399 13.42 -1.13 -6.17
C PHE A 399 13.68 -0.80 -7.64
N GLN A 400 14.41 0.27 -7.92
CA GLN A 400 14.78 0.70 -9.27
C GLN A 400 15.80 -0.24 -9.92
N SER A 401 16.78 -0.76 -9.16
CA SER A 401 17.66 -1.84 -9.63
C SER A 401 16.85 -3.07 -10.04
N ARG A 402 15.94 -3.51 -9.16
CA ARG A 402 15.08 -4.67 -9.41
C ARG A 402 14.14 -4.45 -10.60
N LEU A 403 13.55 -3.26 -10.73
CA LEU A 403 12.70 -2.89 -11.86
C LEU A 403 13.49 -2.90 -13.18
N THR A 404 14.76 -2.50 -13.14
CA THR A 404 15.69 -2.57 -14.28
C THR A 404 15.97 -4.03 -14.66
N GLU A 405 16.34 -4.90 -13.71
CA GLU A 405 16.54 -6.35 -13.95
C GLU A 405 15.32 -6.97 -14.66
N ILE A 406 14.11 -6.60 -14.23
CA ILE A 406 12.85 -7.13 -14.76
C ILE A 406 12.66 -6.72 -16.22
N TYR A 407 12.82 -5.44 -16.56
CA TYR A 407 12.62 -4.98 -17.94
C TYR A 407 13.76 -5.39 -18.89
N THR A 408 14.99 -5.59 -18.40
CA THR A 408 16.08 -6.17 -19.23
C THR A 408 16.01 -7.70 -19.35
N GLY A 409 15.05 -8.36 -18.68
CA GLY A 409 14.90 -9.82 -18.72
C GLY A 409 15.92 -10.60 -17.88
N ASN A 410 16.67 -9.92 -16.99
CA ASN A 410 17.67 -10.52 -16.12
C ASN A 410 17.10 -10.97 -14.76
N ALA A 411 15.94 -10.46 -14.35
CA ALA A 411 15.31 -10.82 -13.08
C ALA A 411 14.81 -12.27 -13.06
N GLN A 412 15.17 -13.00 -12.00
CA GLN A 412 14.58 -14.29 -11.67
C GLN A 412 13.40 -14.10 -10.71
N LEU A 413 12.36 -14.92 -10.81
CA LEU A 413 11.27 -14.94 -9.82
C LEU A 413 11.70 -15.67 -8.54
N HIS A 414 11.28 -15.18 -7.36
CA HIS A 414 11.72 -15.72 -6.07
C HIS A 414 10.56 -16.18 -5.18
N THR A 415 10.82 -17.20 -4.34
CA THR A 415 9.97 -17.59 -3.20
C THR A 415 10.12 -16.63 -2.03
N GLN A 416 9.22 -16.70 -1.06
CA GLN A 416 9.34 -15.98 0.21
C GLN A 416 10.47 -16.52 1.14
N VAL A 417 11.23 -17.55 0.74
CA VAL A 417 12.50 -17.94 1.40
C VAL A 417 13.66 -17.23 0.73
N GLU A 418 13.74 -17.33 -0.60
CA GLU A 418 14.77 -16.66 -1.43
C GLU A 418 14.72 -15.14 -1.24
N TRP A 419 13.53 -14.52 -1.15
CA TRP A 419 13.40 -13.09 -0.84
C TRP A 419 14.04 -12.69 0.49
N ARG A 420 13.83 -13.46 1.57
CA ARG A 420 14.43 -13.15 2.88
C ARG A 420 15.95 -13.34 2.90
N GLN A 421 16.48 -14.21 2.03
CA GLN A 421 17.92 -14.35 1.82
C GLN A 421 18.50 -13.17 1.03
N ILE A 422 17.84 -12.76 -0.07
CA ILE A 422 18.27 -11.66 -0.95
C ILE A 422 18.21 -10.30 -0.23
N LEU A 423 17.12 -10.03 0.48
CA LEU A 423 16.95 -8.77 1.19
C LEU A 423 17.80 -8.71 2.47
N GLY A 424 18.21 -9.85 3.04
CA GLY A 424 19.00 -9.96 4.26
C GLY A 424 18.17 -9.73 5.54
N PRO A 425 18.58 -10.28 6.70
CA PRO A 425 17.80 -10.24 7.92
C PRO A 425 17.67 -8.82 8.51
N HIS A 426 16.47 -8.49 8.99
CA HIS A 426 16.20 -7.29 9.78
C HIS A 426 16.93 -7.30 11.14
N ARG A 427 17.55 -6.18 11.51
CA ARG A 427 17.95 -5.92 12.90
C ARG A 427 16.77 -5.28 13.62
N ARG A 428 16.34 -5.84 14.76
CA ARG A 428 15.24 -5.25 15.55
C ARG A 428 15.57 -3.82 15.96
N HIS A 429 14.67 -2.90 15.68
CA HIS A 429 14.85 -1.49 16.00
C HIS A 429 14.62 -1.20 17.47
N THR A 430 15.71 -0.94 18.21
CA THR A 430 15.71 -0.28 19.53
C THR A 430 14.86 0.99 19.52
N ILE A 431 14.75 1.65 18.36
CA ILE A 431 13.99 2.87 18.10
C ILE A 431 12.59 2.85 18.71
N ASP A 432 11.74 1.90 18.31
CA ASP A 432 10.33 1.90 18.72
C ASP A 432 10.16 1.60 20.21
N GLN A 433 11.11 0.91 20.85
CA GLN A 433 11.13 0.70 22.29
C GLN A 433 11.44 2.03 23.03
N LEU A 434 12.46 2.77 22.59
CA LEU A 434 12.84 4.06 23.21
C LEU A 434 11.76 5.12 23.02
N ALA A 435 11.15 5.16 21.84
CA ALA A 435 10.02 6.06 21.57
C ALA A 435 8.77 5.66 22.36
N ALA A 436 8.51 4.36 22.57
CA ALA A 436 7.39 3.90 23.39
C ALA A 436 7.59 4.21 24.88
N GLU A 437 8.82 4.10 25.39
CA GLU A 437 9.18 4.51 26.75
C GLU A 437 8.91 6.01 26.94
N PHE A 438 9.43 6.85 26.03
CA PHE A 438 9.19 8.30 26.06
C PHE A 438 7.69 8.66 26.01
N LEU A 439 6.90 8.03 25.12
CA LEU A 439 5.46 8.29 25.01
C LEU A 439 4.69 7.81 26.24
N ALA A 440 5.07 6.68 26.85
CA ALA A 440 4.44 6.17 28.06
C ALA A 440 4.68 7.06 29.30
N GLU A 441 5.79 7.81 29.33
CA GLU A 441 6.09 8.79 30.39
C GLU A 441 5.37 10.14 30.20
N ASN A 442 5.13 10.56 28.95
CA ASN A 442 4.74 11.95 28.63
C ASN A 442 3.33 12.11 28.02
N GLY A 443 2.68 11.02 27.60
CA GLY A 443 1.40 11.06 26.90
C GLY A 443 0.20 10.57 27.73
N THR A 444 -1.00 10.74 27.18
CA THR A 444 -2.26 10.27 27.78
C THR A 444 -2.67 8.91 27.21
N ARG A 445 -2.61 7.86 28.04
CA ARG A 445 -3.22 6.55 27.74
C ARG A 445 -4.75 6.68 27.71
N ILE A 446 -5.42 6.02 26.75
CA ILE A 446 -6.88 5.85 26.83
C ILE A 446 -7.22 5.01 28.05
N ALA A 447 -8.04 5.57 28.94
CA ALA A 447 -8.64 4.84 30.05
C ALA A 447 -9.75 3.92 29.52
N THR A 448 -9.35 2.76 28.98
CA THR A 448 -10.21 1.57 28.97
C THR A 448 -10.43 1.14 30.43
N ASP A 449 -11.67 0.94 30.85
CA ASP A 449 -12.04 0.53 32.22
C ASP A 449 -11.64 -0.92 32.56
N SER A 450 -10.34 -1.25 32.49
CA SER A 450 -9.74 -2.43 33.13
C SER A 450 -8.21 -2.41 33.21
N GLN A 451 -7.74 -2.40 34.46
CA GLN A 451 -6.53 -3.08 34.95
C GLN A 451 -5.11 -2.62 34.53
N GLN A 452 -4.16 -3.16 35.28
CA GLN A 452 -2.81 -2.64 35.55
C GLN A 452 -1.75 -3.24 34.62
N PHE A 453 -0.56 -2.63 34.63
CA PHE A 453 0.64 -3.20 34.00
C PHE A 453 0.96 -4.62 34.54
N PRO A 454 1.10 -5.65 33.68
CA PRO A 454 1.97 -6.76 34.01
C PRO A 454 3.42 -6.24 33.99
N LYS A 455 4.08 -6.19 35.15
CA LYS A 455 5.54 -5.98 35.20
C LYS A 455 6.19 -7.15 34.46
N ALA A 456 6.87 -6.87 33.34
CA ALA A 456 7.56 -7.90 32.57
C ALA A 456 8.64 -8.58 33.42
N ILE A 457 8.41 -9.83 33.80
CA ILE A 457 9.40 -10.66 34.48
C ILE A 457 10.53 -10.96 33.49
N ARG A 458 11.75 -10.54 33.81
CA ARG A 458 12.95 -11.00 33.11
C ARG A 458 13.26 -12.43 33.57
N SER A 459 13.22 -13.37 32.64
CA SER A 459 13.92 -14.65 32.73
C SER A 459 14.72 -14.83 31.44
N GLU A 460 16.05 -14.84 31.54
CA GLU A 460 16.93 -15.11 30.41
C GLU A 460 16.94 -16.62 30.13
N GLU A 461 16.09 -17.07 29.20
CA GLU A 461 16.17 -18.44 28.67
C GLU A 461 15.88 -18.48 27.16
N SER A 462 16.59 -19.36 26.46
CA SER A 462 16.75 -19.30 25.01
C SER A 462 15.62 -19.98 24.23
N LEU A 463 14.60 -19.22 23.82
CA LEU A 463 13.55 -19.72 22.92
C LEU A 463 13.51 -19.00 21.57
N GLN A 464 13.89 -19.74 20.52
CA GLN A 464 13.58 -19.40 19.14
C GLN A 464 12.09 -19.65 18.85
N GLY A 465 11.37 -18.59 18.50
CA GLY A 465 10.11 -18.68 17.76
C GLY A 465 8.83 -18.39 18.55
N SER A 466 8.42 -17.13 18.53
CA SER A 466 7.06 -16.81 18.09
C SER A 466 7.12 -15.59 17.15
N SER A 467 6.35 -15.65 16.08
CA SER A 467 6.08 -14.56 15.15
C SER A 467 4.61 -14.62 14.85
N ASP A 468 3.87 -13.54 15.11
CA ASP A 468 2.42 -13.61 15.17
C ASP A 468 1.77 -14.01 13.84
N ARG A 469 0.76 -14.87 13.99
CA ARG A 469 0.19 -15.66 12.90
C ARG A 469 -1.08 -15.02 12.37
N PHE A 470 -0.95 -14.16 11.36
CA PHE A 470 -2.05 -13.80 10.47
C PHE A 470 -1.89 -14.35 9.05
N TYR A 471 -1.50 -15.64 8.96
CA TYR A 471 -1.73 -16.49 7.79
C TYR A 471 -2.06 -17.92 8.26
N PHE A 472 -3.17 -18.48 7.79
CA PHE A 472 -3.65 -19.79 8.22
C PHE A 472 -2.70 -20.91 7.78
N THR A 473 -2.23 -21.72 8.74
CA THR A 473 -1.52 -22.97 8.45
C THR A 473 -2.48 -24.13 8.69
N LEU A 474 -2.92 -24.79 7.61
CA LEU A 474 -3.73 -26.02 7.71
C LEU A 474 -2.92 -27.14 8.39
N ARG A 475 -3.14 -27.32 9.70
CA ARG A 475 -2.51 -28.35 10.51
C ARG A 475 -3.42 -29.57 10.56
N THR A 476 -3.17 -30.55 9.69
CA THR A 476 -3.86 -31.85 9.73
C THR A 476 -3.67 -32.51 11.09
N GLN A 477 -4.76 -32.77 11.80
CA GLN A 477 -4.75 -33.57 13.01
C GLN A 477 -4.54 -35.04 12.65
N GLN A 478 -3.60 -35.72 13.31
CA GLN A 478 -3.67 -37.16 13.53
C GLN A 478 -4.22 -37.37 14.94
N PRO A 479 -5.07 -38.38 15.18
CA PRO A 479 -5.53 -38.73 16.53
C PRO A 479 -4.44 -39.49 17.29
N ASP A 480 -4.26 -39.15 18.57
CA ASP A 480 -3.38 -39.86 19.50
C ASP A 480 -4.06 -41.07 20.16
N SER A 481 -3.23 -41.94 20.76
CA SER A 481 -3.54 -42.99 21.77
C SER A 481 -3.58 -44.45 21.27
N PRO A 482 -3.18 -45.44 22.11
CA PRO A 482 -2.25 -45.37 23.25
C PRO A 482 -1.14 -46.46 23.24
N THR A 483 -0.23 -46.38 24.21
CA THR A 483 0.92 -47.29 24.38
C THR A 483 0.55 -48.60 25.09
N SER A 484 0.96 -49.77 24.55
CA SER A 484 1.57 -50.85 25.36
C SER A 484 2.13 -52.07 24.58
N GLN A 485 3.42 -52.34 24.82
CA GLN A 485 4.05 -53.65 25.11
C GLN A 485 4.14 -54.83 24.09
N THR A 486 5.19 -55.62 24.33
CA THR A 486 5.48 -57.02 23.92
C THR A 486 5.70 -57.41 22.45
N ALA A 487 6.99 -57.56 22.13
CA ALA A 487 7.64 -58.83 21.74
C ALA A 487 7.67 -59.34 20.28
N ASP A 488 8.80 -60.03 20.02
CA ASP A 488 9.10 -61.06 19.03
C ASP A 488 9.28 -60.75 17.53
N GLU A 489 9.88 -61.73 16.85
CA GLU A 489 10.64 -61.62 15.61
C GLU A 489 9.78 -61.64 14.33
N VAL A 490 10.25 -60.98 13.26
CA VAL A 490 10.14 -61.48 11.86
C VAL A 490 11.06 -60.65 10.92
N PRO A 491 11.61 -61.21 9.81
CA PRO A 491 12.90 -60.75 9.27
C PRO A 491 12.87 -59.72 8.12
N LYS A 492 14.07 -59.25 7.78
CA LYS A 492 14.41 -58.30 6.70
C LYS A 492 13.77 -58.67 5.34
N PRO A 493 13.16 -57.72 4.61
CA PRO A 493 12.67 -57.97 3.26
C PRO A 493 13.81 -58.14 2.25
N LEU A 494 13.71 -59.13 1.37
CA LEU A 494 14.66 -59.36 0.28
C LEU A 494 14.57 -58.26 -0.80
N ARG A 495 15.71 -57.92 -1.42
CA ARG A 495 15.74 -57.22 -2.70
C ARG A 495 15.23 -58.14 -3.82
N SER A 496 13.98 -58.00 -4.23
CA SER A 496 13.54 -58.50 -5.53
C SER A 496 14.04 -57.58 -6.65
N LYS A 497 14.61 -58.17 -7.71
CA LYS A 497 14.90 -57.45 -8.96
C LYS A 497 13.64 -57.53 -9.83
N LEU A 498 13.12 -56.40 -10.30
CA LEU A 498 12.07 -56.34 -11.32
C LEU A 498 12.64 -55.93 -12.67
N SER A 499 12.10 -56.53 -13.74
CA SER A 499 12.61 -56.41 -15.10
C SER A 499 12.25 -55.05 -15.73
N PRO A 500 13.14 -54.42 -16.52
CA PRO A 500 12.92 -53.08 -17.06
C PRO A 500 12.12 -53.09 -18.38
N ASP A 501 10.90 -53.64 -18.40
CA ASP A 501 10.05 -53.57 -19.60
C ASP A 501 8.54 -53.45 -19.32
N THR A 502 8.03 -52.21 -19.35
CA THR A 502 6.66 -51.82 -19.75
C THR A 502 6.66 -50.31 -19.95
N LYS A 503 7.12 -49.82 -21.11
CA LYS A 503 6.93 -48.41 -21.51
C LYS A 503 5.51 -48.22 -22.03
N GLN A 504 4.55 -48.09 -21.13
CA GLN A 504 3.15 -47.84 -21.48
C GLN A 504 3.01 -46.45 -22.13
N THR A 505 3.05 -46.45 -23.46
CA THR A 505 3.10 -45.22 -24.27
C THR A 505 1.72 -44.59 -24.32
N LEU A 506 1.46 -43.62 -23.45
CA LEU A 506 0.25 -42.78 -23.56
C LEU A 506 0.23 -42.13 -24.95
N LYS A 507 -0.92 -42.21 -25.62
CA LYS A 507 -1.09 -41.78 -27.00
C LYS A 507 -0.99 -40.26 -27.09
N GLN A 508 0.14 -39.75 -27.59
CA GLN A 508 0.37 -38.33 -27.89
C GLN A 508 -0.84 -37.55 -28.46
N PRO A 509 -1.62 -38.06 -29.44
CA PRO A 509 -2.79 -37.33 -29.95
C PRO A 509 -3.85 -37.01 -28.89
N GLU A 510 -4.01 -37.83 -27.85
CA GLU A 510 -4.98 -37.57 -26.77
C GLU A 510 -4.51 -36.40 -25.89
N THR A 511 -3.21 -36.34 -25.57
CA THR A 511 -2.60 -35.22 -24.84
C THR A 511 -2.67 -33.91 -25.63
N GLN A 512 -2.43 -33.97 -26.94
CA GLN A 512 -2.56 -32.81 -27.83
C GLN A 512 -4.02 -32.33 -27.95
N ARG A 513 -4.99 -33.25 -28.07
CA ARG A 513 -6.43 -32.95 -28.11
C ARG A 513 -6.91 -32.27 -26.82
N ALA A 514 -6.55 -32.82 -25.66
CA ALA A 514 -6.87 -32.22 -24.36
C ALA A 514 -6.23 -30.83 -24.18
N THR A 515 -4.97 -30.67 -24.60
CA THR A 515 -4.27 -29.37 -24.56
C THR A 515 -4.99 -28.33 -25.42
N ARG A 516 -5.43 -28.69 -26.64
CA ARG A 516 -6.21 -27.80 -27.51
C ARG A 516 -7.55 -27.42 -26.89
N GLN A 517 -8.31 -28.39 -26.37
CA GLN A 517 -9.59 -28.14 -25.69
C GLN A 517 -9.45 -27.20 -24.49
N TYR A 518 -8.38 -27.34 -23.70
CA TYR A 518 -8.06 -26.41 -22.60
C TYR A 518 -7.85 -24.97 -23.10
N TRP A 519 -7.07 -24.76 -24.15
CA TRP A 519 -6.83 -23.42 -24.71
C TRP A 519 -8.08 -22.80 -25.35
N ASP A 520 -8.92 -23.62 -25.99
CA ASP A 520 -10.18 -23.16 -26.59
C ASP A 520 -11.19 -22.75 -25.50
N MET A 521 -11.33 -23.54 -24.43
CA MET A 521 -12.17 -23.19 -23.27
C MET A 521 -11.64 -21.96 -22.51
N ARG A 522 -10.32 -21.82 -22.36
CA ARG A 522 -9.70 -20.61 -21.77
C ARG A 522 -9.97 -19.35 -22.59
N ARG A 523 -9.93 -19.44 -23.93
CA ARG A 523 -10.31 -18.33 -24.82
C ARG A 523 -11.78 -17.95 -24.66
N ASN A 524 -12.68 -18.94 -24.62
CA ASN A 524 -14.12 -18.70 -24.42
C ASN A 524 -14.40 -18.00 -23.07
N ASN A 525 -13.84 -18.49 -21.97
CA ASN A 525 -14.01 -17.89 -20.65
C ASN A 525 -13.46 -16.44 -20.58
N THR A 526 -12.38 -16.15 -21.31
CA THR A 526 -11.84 -14.78 -21.41
C THR A 526 -12.80 -13.85 -22.18
N ALA A 527 -13.38 -14.33 -23.27
CA ALA A 527 -14.38 -13.56 -24.03
C ALA A 527 -15.67 -13.31 -23.22
N LEU A 528 -16.13 -14.30 -22.44
CA LEU A 528 -17.27 -14.15 -21.53
C LEU A 528 -17.00 -13.13 -20.42
N ALA A 529 -15.80 -13.14 -19.82
CA ALA A 529 -15.42 -12.15 -18.81
C ALA A 529 -15.41 -10.71 -19.38
N LEU A 530 -14.83 -10.51 -20.58
CA LEU A 530 -14.84 -9.21 -21.26
C LEU A 530 -16.27 -8.74 -21.61
N ARG A 531 -17.16 -9.67 -22.00
CA ARG A 531 -18.58 -9.38 -22.24
C ARG A 531 -19.31 -8.97 -20.96
N GLY A 532 -19.03 -9.63 -19.83
CA GLY A 532 -19.54 -9.25 -18.51
C GLY A 532 -19.10 -7.84 -18.11
N GLU A 533 -17.81 -7.52 -18.23
CA GLU A 533 -17.29 -6.19 -17.91
C GLU A 533 -17.90 -5.09 -18.80
N ALA A 534 -18.12 -5.36 -20.09
CA ALA A 534 -18.80 -4.44 -20.99
C ALA A 534 -20.27 -4.18 -20.59
N ILE A 535 -20.99 -5.22 -20.13
CA ILE A 535 -22.36 -5.09 -19.60
C ILE A 535 -22.37 -4.25 -18.32
N GLU A 536 -21.50 -4.56 -17.34
CA GLU A 536 -21.41 -3.77 -16.11
C GLU A 536 -21.07 -2.29 -16.38
N ARG A 537 -20.15 -2.02 -17.32
CA ARG A 537 -19.76 -0.66 -17.69
C ARG A 537 -20.95 0.10 -18.30
N ARG A 538 -21.79 -0.57 -19.10
CA ARG A 538 -23.03 0.01 -19.65
C ARG A 538 -24.09 0.24 -18.57
N LEU A 539 -24.25 -0.69 -17.60
CA LEU A 539 -25.14 -0.52 -16.44
C LEU A 539 -24.72 0.65 -15.54
N ARG A 540 -23.40 0.81 -15.29
CA ARG A 540 -22.85 1.98 -14.58
C ARG A 540 -23.15 3.28 -15.32
N ASN A 541 -22.94 3.34 -16.64
CA ASN A 541 -23.24 4.52 -17.46
C ASN A 541 -24.76 4.87 -17.47
N LEU A 542 -25.65 3.90 -17.29
CA LEU A 542 -27.10 4.13 -17.18
C LEU A 542 -27.55 4.69 -15.81
N HIS A 543 -26.63 4.88 -14.86
CA HIS A 543 -26.87 5.43 -13.52
C HIS A 543 -27.89 4.63 -12.67
N ILE A 544 -28.06 3.34 -12.95
CA ILE A 544 -29.03 2.47 -12.27
C ILE A 544 -28.69 2.25 -10.77
N ASN A 545 -27.43 2.48 -10.39
CA ASN A 545 -26.92 2.24 -9.03
C ASN A 545 -26.71 3.53 -8.20
N ASP A 546 -27.31 4.67 -8.58
CA ASP A 546 -27.31 5.87 -7.73
C ASP A 546 -28.60 5.95 -6.88
N PRO A 547 -28.53 5.69 -5.56
CA PRO A 547 -29.71 5.64 -4.70
C PRO A 547 -30.34 7.01 -4.41
N ASN A 548 -29.72 8.13 -4.82
CA ASN A 548 -30.24 9.48 -4.57
C ASN A 548 -31.04 10.06 -5.74
N ILE A 549 -31.08 9.40 -6.91
CA ILE A 549 -31.82 9.91 -8.07
C ILE A 549 -33.21 9.29 -8.13
N TYR A 550 -34.20 9.99 -7.58
CA TYR A 550 -35.63 9.70 -7.78
C TYR A 550 -36.04 10.00 -9.23
N LEU A 551 -35.67 9.10 -10.16
CA LEU A 551 -36.14 9.15 -11.55
C LEU A 551 -37.66 8.98 -11.58
N THR A 552 -38.36 9.87 -12.29
CA THR A 552 -39.79 9.71 -12.52
C THR A 552 -40.06 8.45 -13.36
N SER A 553 -41.23 7.83 -13.17
CA SER A 553 -41.65 6.64 -13.92
C SER A 553 -41.53 6.85 -15.45
N SER A 554 -41.86 8.05 -15.94
CA SER A 554 -41.72 8.43 -17.35
C SER A 554 -40.27 8.41 -17.87
N GLU A 555 -39.29 8.85 -17.09
CA GLU A 555 -37.88 8.80 -17.48
C GLU A 555 -37.31 7.37 -17.40
N LEU A 556 -37.78 6.56 -16.43
CA LEU A 556 -37.49 5.13 -16.38
C LEU A 556 -38.02 4.40 -17.63
N SER A 557 -39.27 4.63 -18.02
CA SER A 557 -39.83 4.08 -19.27
C SER A 557 -39.04 4.55 -20.50
N ARG A 558 -38.70 5.83 -20.60
CA ARG A 558 -37.92 6.38 -21.73
C ARG A 558 -36.52 5.75 -21.83
N ARG A 559 -35.87 5.50 -20.69
CA ARG A 559 -34.57 4.80 -20.62
C ARG A 559 -34.70 3.31 -20.99
N LEU A 560 -35.77 2.65 -20.56
CA LEU A 560 -36.04 1.25 -20.91
C LEU A 560 -36.23 1.06 -22.42
N THR A 561 -37.13 1.82 -23.04
CA THR A 561 -37.38 1.74 -24.50
C THR A 561 -36.13 2.07 -25.32
N ARG A 562 -35.28 2.99 -24.85
CA ARG A 562 -33.97 3.24 -25.45
C ARG A 562 -33.04 2.03 -25.36
N ALA A 563 -32.93 1.40 -24.19
CA ALA A 563 -32.09 0.22 -23.99
C ALA A 563 -32.59 -0.99 -24.81
N GLU A 564 -33.90 -1.16 -24.96
CA GLU A 564 -34.53 -2.17 -25.82
C GLU A 564 -34.21 -1.94 -27.30
N THR A 565 -34.24 -0.68 -27.75
CA THR A 565 -33.87 -0.28 -29.13
C THR A 565 -32.39 -0.56 -29.39
N GLU A 566 -31.49 -0.11 -28.51
CA GLU A 566 -30.04 -0.37 -28.62
C GLU A 566 -29.72 -1.88 -28.60
N LEU A 567 -30.50 -2.70 -27.88
CA LEU A 567 -30.38 -4.16 -27.87
C LEU A 567 -30.89 -4.81 -29.17
N ALA A 568 -31.94 -4.27 -29.79
CA ALA A 568 -32.45 -4.74 -31.09
C ALA A 568 -31.46 -4.49 -32.24
N GLU A 569 -30.80 -3.32 -32.24
CA GLU A 569 -29.69 -3.03 -33.15
C GLU A 569 -28.52 -3.99 -32.96
N GLU A 570 -28.08 -4.20 -31.71
CA GLU A 570 -26.94 -5.08 -31.39
C GLU A 570 -27.20 -6.53 -31.83
N ARG A 571 -28.44 -7.02 -31.63
CA ARG A 571 -28.91 -8.33 -32.15
C ARG A 571 -28.99 -8.39 -33.67
N THR A 572 -29.03 -7.25 -34.36
CA THR A 572 -29.07 -7.19 -35.83
C THR A 572 -27.65 -7.15 -36.39
N ARG A 573 -26.76 -6.31 -35.83
CA ARG A 573 -25.32 -6.32 -36.13
C ARG A 573 -24.68 -7.68 -35.82
N SER A 574 -25.07 -8.34 -34.72
CA SER A 574 -24.60 -9.71 -34.40
C SER A 574 -24.94 -10.72 -35.50
N ARG A 575 -26.19 -10.70 -36.02
CA ARG A 575 -26.62 -11.60 -37.11
C ARG A 575 -25.93 -11.29 -38.44
N GLN A 576 -25.64 -10.02 -38.73
CA GLN A 576 -24.85 -9.65 -39.91
C GLN A 576 -23.43 -10.22 -39.84
N VAL A 577 -22.75 -10.13 -38.69
CA VAL A 577 -21.42 -10.72 -38.49
C VAL A 577 -21.46 -12.25 -38.55
N GLU A 578 -22.51 -12.88 -38.00
CA GLU A 578 -22.69 -14.34 -38.06
C GLU A 578 -22.88 -14.85 -39.50
N ASN A 579 -23.69 -14.15 -40.31
CA ASN A 579 -23.85 -14.44 -41.74
C ASN A 579 -22.51 -14.34 -42.49
N ILE A 580 -21.76 -13.25 -42.31
CA ILE A 580 -20.44 -13.05 -42.94
C ILE A 580 -19.46 -14.16 -42.53
N LEU A 581 -19.50 -14.63 -41.29
CA LEU A 581 -18.67 -15.75 -40.82
C LEU A 581 -19.11 -17.09 -41.43
N GLU A 582 -20.39 -17.33 -41.70
CA GLU A 582 -20.82 -18.51 -42.44
C GLU A 582 -20.48 -18.44 -43.93
N ASP A 583 -20.56 -17.28 -44.57
CA ASP A 583 -20.11 -17.11 -45.97
C ASP A 583 -18.60 -17.38 -46.09
N ILE A 584 -17.78 -16.87 -45.15
CA ILE A 584 -16.35 -17.21 -45.07
C ILE A 584 -16.13 -18.70 -44.80
N ARG A 585 -16.95 -19.35 -43.95
CA ARG A 585 -16.91 -20.81 -43.71
C ARG A 585 -17.36 -21.64 -44.91
N ARG A 586 -18.15 -21.07 -45.81
CA ARG A 586 -18.63 -21.71 -47.04
C ARG A 586 -17.55 -21.66 -48.11
N GLU A 587 -17.03 -20.47 -48.40
CA GLU A 587 -15.95 -20.24 -49.36
C GLU A 587 -14.65 -20.96 -48.94
N SER A 588 -14.37 -21.11 -47.64
CA SER A 588 -13.21 -21.91 -47.18
C SER A 588 -13.40 -23.44 -47.23
N LYS A 589 -14.62 -23.94 -47.45
CA LYS A 589 -14.90 -25.38 -47.67
C LYS A 589 -15.03 -25.73 -49.15
N THR A 590 -15.66 -24.85 -49.92
CA THR A 590 -15.87 -24.95 -51.35
C THR A 590 -15.53 -23.59 -51.96
N PRO A 591 -14.26 -23.32 -52.29
CA PRO A 591 -13.85 -22.04 -52.86
C PRO A 591 -14.47 -21.88 -54.24
N THR A 592 -15.32 -20.87 -54.38
CA THR A 592 -16.12 -20.56 -55.57
C THR A 592 -15.70 -19.24 -56.19
N VAL A 593 -15.37 -18.24 -55.37
CA VAL A 593 -14.98 -16.89 -55.78
C VAL A 593 -13.48 -16.83 -56.07
N ILE A 594 -12.65 -17.48 -55.26
CA ILE A 594 -11.18 -17.46 -55.45
C ILE A 594 -10.75 -18.08 -56.80
N PRO A 595 -11.29 -19.23 -57.26
CA PRO A 595 -10.93 -19.79 -58.56
C PRO A 595 -11.40 -18.92 -59.73
N LEU A 596 -12.57 -18.27 -59.64
CA LEU A 596 -13.09 -17.38 -60.68
C LEU A 596 -12.30 -16.07 -60.79
N LEU A 597 -11.82 -15.53 -59.66
CA LEU A 597 -10.90 -14.40 -59.68
C LEU A 597 -9.52 -14.79 -60.24
N LEU A 598 -9.03 -16.00 -59.95
CA LEU A 598 -7.77 -16.49 -60.50
C LEU A 598 -7.86 -16.81 -61.99
N SER A 599 -8.98 -17.33 -62.51
CA SER A 599 -9.15 -17.50 -63.96
C SER A 599 -9.24 -16.16 -64.68
N ALA A 600 -9.99 -15.19 -64.14
CA ALA A 600 -10.07 -13.84 -64.70
C ALA A 600 -8.71 -13.09 -64.67
N LEU A 601 -7.85 -13.38 -63.69
CA LEU A 601 -6.46 -12.86 -63.61
C LEU A 601 -5.44 -13.69 -64.41
N MET A 602 -5.89 -14.67 -65.19
CA MET A 602 -5.05 -15.51 -66.06
C MET A 602 -5.54 -15.55 -67.53
N GLU A 603 -6.53 -14.73 -67.88
CA GLU A 603 -7.03 -14.55 -69.25
C GLU A 603 -6.59 -13.19 -69.87
N ASP A 604 -5.82 -12.38 -69.10
CA ASP A 604 -4.99 -11.24 -69.53
C ASP A 604 -3.49 -11.65 -69.62
#